data_AF-A0A1F6Z0R9-F1
#
_entry.id   AF-A0A1F6Z0R9-F1
#
_cell.length_a   1.000
_cell.length_b   1.000
_cell.length_c   1.000
_cell.angle_alpha   90.00
_cell.angle_beta   90.00
_cell.angle_gamma   90.00
#
_symmetry.space_group_name_H-M   'P 1'
#
loop_
_entity.id
_entity.type
_entity.pdbx_description
1 polymer ?
#
loop_
_entity_poly.entity_id
_entity_poly.type
_entity_poly.pdbx_seq_one_letter_code
_entity_poly.pdbx_strand_id
1 'polypeptide(L)' 'MRKKTTNKLVGWVLLIVASIYLLNFGFGFIEFIPDNLPIIGNIDEGIAGGLFLQGIRLIK' A
#
# COMPACT_ATOMS: atom_id res chain seq x y z
N MET A 1 18.02 11.81 18.56
CA MET A 1 17.55 10.41 18.72
C MET A 1 16.07 10.16 18.32
N ARG A 2 15.34 11.11 17.71
CA ARG A 2 13.89 10.98 17.41
C ARG A 2 13.54 10.21 16.11
N LYS A 3 14.50 10.04 15.19
CA LYS A 3 14.28 9.45 13.85
C LYS A 3 13.75 8.00 13.88
N LYS A 4 14.17 7.20 14.86
CA LYS A 4 13.85 5.76 14.89
C LYS A 4 12.38 5.48 15.21
N THR A 5 11.77 6.25 16.12
CA THR A 5 10.35 6.10 16.49
C THR A 5 9.42 6.61 15.38
N THR A 6 9.77 7.72 14.73
CA THR A 6 9.00 8.26 13.60
C THR A 6 8.98 7.28 12.41
N ASN A 7 10.11 6.61 12.12
CA ASN A 7 10.16 5.61 11.05
C ASN A 7 9.21 4.44 11.32
N LYS A 8 9.13 3.96 12.57
CA LYS A 8 8.20 2.87 12.92
C LYS A 8 6.74 3.29 12.78
N LEU A 9 6.39 4.50 13.20
CA LEU A 9 5.03 5.02 13.02
C LEU A 9 4.66 5.09 11.54
N VAL A 10 5.54 5.65 10.71
CA VAL A 10 5.34 5.70 9.24
C VAL A 10 5.21 4.30 8.67
N GLY A 11 6.05 3.36 9.11
CA GLY A 11 5.99 1.97 8.67
C GLY A 11 4.64 1.30 8.98
N TRP A 12 4.12 1.48 10.20
CA TRP A 12 2.80 0.98 10.57
C TRP A 12 1.67 1.60 9.76
N VAL A 13 1.72 2.92 9.51
CA VAL A 13 0.72 3.60 8.67
C VAL A 13 0.73 3.03 7.25
N LEU A 14 1.90 2.87 6.65
CA LEU A 14 2.05 2.28 5.31
C LEU A 14 1.50 0.86 5.24
N LEU A 15 1.78 0.02 6.25
CA LEU A 15 1.28 -1.35 6.29
C LEU A 15 -0.24 -1.41 6.33
N ILE A 16 -0.88 -0.59 7.17
CA ILE A 16 -2.34 -0.59 7.32
C ILE A 16 -3.01 -0.13 6.03
N VAL A 17 -2.59 1.02 5.48
CA VAL A 17 -3.19 1.59 4.27
C VAL A 17 -3.00 0.67 3.07
N ALA A 18 -1.78 0.16 2.86
CA ALA A 18 -1.50 -0.75 1.75
C ALA A 18 -2.26 -2.07 1.89
N SER A 19 -2.41 -2.61 3.11
CA SER A 19 -3.18 -3.85 3.33
C SER A 19 -4.65 -3.66 3.00
N ILE A 20 -5.26 -2.55 3.45
CA ILE A 20 -6.66 -2.25 3.14
C ILE A 20 -6.87 -2.15 1.62
N TYR A 21 -5.93 -1.52 0.90
CA TYR A 21 -5.99 -1.39 -0.55
C TYR A 21 -5.85 -2.74 -1.25
N LEU A 22 -4.80 -3.51 -0.93
CA LEU A 22 -4.50 -4.81 -1.54
C LEU A 22 -5.56 -5.88 -1.26
N LEU A 23 -6.25 -5.79 -0.12
CA LEU A 23 -7.34 -6.70 0.21
C LEU A 23 -8.61 -6.43 -0.61
N ASN A 24 -8.66 -5.31 -1.36
CA ASN A 24 -9.75 -4.93 -2.26
C ASN A 24 -11.13 -5.14 -1.62
N PHE A 25 -11.34 -4.58 -0.41
CA PHE A 25 -12.64 -4.65 0.28
C PHE A 25 -13.77 -3.97 -0.51
N GLY A 26 -13.42 -3.13 -1.48
CA GLY A 26 -14.35 -2.52 -2.42
C GLY A 26 -14.84 -3.47 -3.52
N PHE A 27 -14.34 -4.71 -3.62
CA PHE A 27 -14.68 -5.69 -4.67
C PHE A 27 -14.61 -5.12 -6.10
N GLY A 28 -13.65 -4.22 -6.35
CA GLY A 28 -13.50 -3.52 -7.61
C GLY A 28 -14.57 -2.48 -7.95
N PHE A 29 -15.42 -2.11 -6.99
CA PHE A 29 -16.33 -0.96 -7.14
C PHE A 29 -15.65 0.39 -6.88
N ILE A 30 -14.51 0.38 -6.18
CA ILE A 30 -13.74 1.58 -5.84
C ILE A 30 -12.29 1.29 -6.18
N GLU A 31 -11.92 1.59 -7.41
CA GLU A 31 -10.55 1.49 -7.94
C GLU A 31 -10.14 2.86 -8.51
N PHE A 32 -8.88 3.23 -8.34
CA PHE A 32 -8.36 4.45 -8.97
C PHE A 32 -8.11 4.22 -10.46
N ILE A 33 -7.68 3.02 -10.83
CA ILE A 33 -7.51 2.59 -12.21
C ILE A 33 -8.38 1.35 -12.43
N PRO A 34 -9.26 1.34 -13.45
CA PRO A 34 -10.06 0.15 -13.73
C PRO A 34 -9.20 -1.07 -14.08
N ASP A 35 -9.46 -2.18 -13.39
CA ASP A 35 -8.80 -3.48 -13.59
C ASP A 35 -8.83 -4.00 -15.05
N ASN A 36 -9.85 -3.61 -15.81
CA ASN A 36 -10.06 -4.07 -17.18
C ASN A 36 -9.21 -3.33 -18.23
N LEU A 37 -8.40 -2.34 -17.81
CA LEU A 37 -7.50 -1.65 -18.73
C LEU A 37 -6.27 -2.50 -19.03
N PRO A 38 -5.97 -2.77 -20.31
CA PRO A 38 -4.79 -3.53 -20.68
C PRO A 38 -3.53 -2.82 -20.20
N ILE A 39 -2.55 -3.59 -19.70
CA ILE A 39 -1.22 -3.15 -19.26
C ILE A 39 -1.22 -2.33 -17.95
N ILE A 40 -2.20 -1.44 -17.74
CA ILE A 40 -2.18 -0.45 -16.66
C ILE A 40 -3.20 -0.69 -15.55
N GLY A 41 -4.16 -1.60 -15.74
CA GLY A 41 -5.30 -1.76 -14.84
C GLY A 41 -4.98 -2.15 -13.40
N ASN A 42 -3.77 -2.65 -13.11
CA ASN A 42 -3.36 -3.11 -11.76
C ASN A 42 -2.14 -2.35 -11.20
N ILE A 43 -1.84 -1.17 -11.75
CA ILE A 43 -0.62 -0.43 -11.39
C ILE A 43 -0.71 0.11 -9.97
N ASP A 44 -1.89 0.54 -9.56
CA ASP A 44 -2.20 1.03 -8.21
C ASP A 44 -2.04 -0.05 -7.15
N GLU A 45 -2.46 -1.29 -7.40
CA GLU A 45 -2.18 -2.45 -6.54
C GLU A 45 -0.68 -2.73 -6.48
N GLY A 46 0.02 -2.63 -7.61
CA GLY A 46 1.48 -2.76 -7.67
C GLY A 46 2.19 -1.72 -6.80
N ILE A 47 1.74 -0.46 -6.85
CA ILE A 47 2.24 0.62 -5.99
C ILE A 47 1.92 0.34 -4.52
N ALA A 48 0.70 -0.10 -4.21
CA ALA A 48 0.32 -0.49 -2.85
C ALA A 48 1.21 -1.63 -2.31
N GLY A 49 1.56 -2.61 -3.14
CA GLY A 49 2.52 -3.66 -2.82
C GLY A 49 3.92 -3.10 -2.49
N GLY A 50 4.41 -2.14 -3.28
CA GLY A 50 5.67 -1.44 -2.99
C GLY A 50 5.65 -0.69 -1.65
N LEU A 51 4.55 0.01 -1.35
CA LEU A 51 4.36 0.71 -0.07
C LEU A 51 4.30 -0.26 1.11
N PHE A 52 3.67 -1.42 0.93
CA PHE A 52 3.63 -2.47 1.95
C PHE A 52 5.04 -2.96 2.30
N LEU A 53 5.87 -3.28 1.30
CA LEU A 53 7.26 -3.69 1.50
C LEU A 53 8.10 -2.59 2.17
N GLN A 54 7.89 -1.34 1.78
CA GLN A 54 8.53 -0.19 2.42
C GLN A 54 8.11 -0.04 3.89
N GLY A 55 6.84 -0.32 4.20
CA GLY A 55 6.31 -0.38 5.56
C GLY A 55 7.02 -1.43 6.42
N ILE A 56 7.17 -2.66 5.91
CA ILE A 56 7.93 -3.74 6.59
C ILE A 56 9.37 -3.28 6.89
N ARG A 57 10.03 -2.64 5.92
CA ARG A 57 11.42 -2.17 6.08
C ARG A 57 11.57 -1.11 7.16
N LEU A 58 10.55 -0.27 7.38
CA LEU A 58 10.60 0.82 8.36
C LEU A 58 10.31 0.37 9.80
N ILE A 59 9.61 -0.75 9.98
CA ILE A 59 9.29 -1.29 11.32
C ILE A 59 10.36 -2.25 11.87
N LYS A 60 11.12 -2.90 10.98
CA LYS A 60 12.30 -3.70 11.34
C LYS A 60 13.39 -2.79 11.92
#